data_AF-A0A1R1CB35-F1
#
_entry.id   AF-A0A1R1CB35-F1
#
_cell.length_a   1.000
_cell.length_b   1.000
_cell.length_c   1.000
_cell.angle_alpha   90.00
_cell.angle_beta   90.00
_cell.angle_gamma   90.00
#
_symmetry.space_group_name_H-M   'P 1'
#
loop_
_entity.id
_entity.type
_entity.pdbx_description
1 polymer ?
#
loop_
_entity_poly.entity_id
_entity_poly.type
_entity_poly.pdbx_seq_one_letter_code
_entity_poly.pdbx_strand_id
1 'polypeptide(L)'
;MDNITAANADTNYSTAATMEIKGDGTKRRAGYYKVNLPALSDRIDTVQLKLYVTSAGAGGDLQLHGLLDDSWVPTTITANNQPERARTDAALGVISPITAGSFVTFDITPFYKSQSDGVLSFRLTNKTGGIAVKVAGLEGTTDTRDPVVIYTTISNPTAVPAAPASLTAAAVGGKVNLSWNASAAADSYKVLRSTNGTTYNVIITGAGTTTSNGYTDTSVVSGTTYYYKVVASNTVGDSTASNVVTIVS
;
A
#
# COMPACT_ATOMS: atom_id res chain seq x y z
N MET A 1 4.18 -13.39 3.27
CA MET A 1 3.59 -13.82 4.56
C MET A 1 4.75 -13.70 5.50
N ASP A 2 4.83 -12.55 6.17
CA ASP A 2 6.08 -12.03 6.71
C ASP A 2 6.01 -12.00 8.22
N ASN A 3 6.51 -13.08 8.85
CA ASN A 3 6.49 -13.34 10.28
C ASN A 3 6.81 -12.12 11.15
N ILE A 4 5.77 -11.41 11.59
CA ILE A 4 5.83 -10.42 12.66
C ILE A 4 5.78 -11.17 13.99
N THR A 5 6.95 -11.53 14.53
CA THR A 5 7.03 -12.16 15.84
C THR A 5 7.17 -11.08 16.90
N ALA A 6 6.09 -10.81 17.63
CA ALA A 6 6.13 -9.82 18.70
C ALA A 6 6.52 -10.43 20.04
N ALA A 7 7.30 -9.70 20.83
CA ALA A 7 7.75 -10.19 22.12
C ALA A 7 7.75 -9.09 23.19
N ASN A 8 7.34 -9.48 24.40
CA ASN A 8 7.20 -8.60 25.55
C ASN A 8 8.30 -8.90 26.58
N ALA A 9 9.08 -7.88 26.94
CA ALA A 9 9.96 -7.96 28.10
C ALA A 9 9.14 -7.79 29.38
N ASP A 10 8.64 -8.92 29.90
CA ASP A 10 8.60 -9.31 31.32
C ASP A 10 7.66 -10.49 31.61
N THR A 11 6.98 -11.07 30.60
CA THR A 11 6.37 -12.41 30.70
C THR A 11 6.12 -13.00 29.31
N ASN A 12 6.86 -14.06 28.99
CA ASN A 12 6.74 -15.03 27.90
C ASN A 12 6.87 -14.59 26.43
N TYR A 13 8.00 -15.05 25.86
CA TYR A 13 8.22 -15.69 24.56
C TYR A 13 7.08 -15.65 23.54
N SER A 14 7.32 -14.98 22.41
CA SER A 14 6.85 -15.20 21.02
C SER A 14 5.59 -16.02 20.67
N THR A 15 4.64 -16.25 21.58
CA THR A 15 3.39 -17.00 21.37
C THR A 15 2.19 -16.30 22.00
N ALA A 16 2.37 -15.14 22.63
CA ALA A 16 1.29 -14.39 23.25
C ALA A 16 0.49 -13.63 22.18
N ALA A 17 -0.83 -13.81 22.16
CA ALA A 17 -1.72 -13.10 21.24
C ALA A 17 -1.71 -11.57 21.44
N THR A 18 -1.27 -11.09 22.61
CA THR A 18 -1.22 -9.66 22.94
C THR A 18 0.05 -9.29 23.69
N MET A 19 0.56 -8.08 23.47
CA MET A 19 1.65 -7.46 24.21
C MET A 19 1.13 -6.33 25.08
N GLU A 20 1.57 -6.27 26.35
CA GLU A 20 1.28 -5.16 27.25
C GLU A 20 2.43 -4.16 27.32
N ILE A 21 2.14 -2.90 27.01
CA ILE A 21 3.08 -1.80 27.04
C ILE A 21 2.75 -0.96 28.27
N LYS A 22 3.75 -0.80 29.15
CA LYS A 22 3.61 -0.03 30.40
C LYS A 22 4.97 0.47 30.87
N GLY A 23 5.11 1.77 31.12
CA GLY A 23 6.31 2.32 31.78
C GLY A 23 5.95 3.14 33.02
N ASP A 24 6.29 2.69 34.22
CA ASP A 24 5.97 3.42 35.48
C ASP A 24 7.20 4.03 36.17
N GLY A 25 8.31 4.18 35.43
CA GLY A 25 9.58 4.69 35.96
C GLY A 25 10.46 3.60 36.59
N THR A 26 9.89 2.56 37.18
CA THR A 26 10.63 1.45 37.84
C THR A 26 10.53 0.12 37.08
N LYS A 27 9.43 -0.12 36.37
CA LYS A 27 9.23 -1.23 35.44
C LYS A 27 8.86 -0.68 34.07
N ARG A 28 9.47 -1.23 33.03
CA ARG A 28 9.28 -0.79 31.64
C ARG A 28 9.01 -2.00 30.75
N ARG A 29 7.74 -2.29 30.56
CA ARG A 29 7.26 -3.26 29.57
C ARG A 29 7.19 -2.58 28.21
N ALA A 30 8.03 -3.07 27.30
CA ALA A 30 8.01 -2.68 25.90
C ALA A 30 7.59 -3.87 25.04
N GLY A 31 6.94 -3.56 23.92
CA GLY A 31 6.70 -4.52 22.85
C GLY A 31 7.79 -4.37 21.80
N TYR A 32 8.19 -5.48 21.19
CA TYR A 32 9.13 -5.49 20.08
C TYR A 32 8.49 -6.17 18.88
N TYR A 33 8.71 -5.64 17.69
CA TYR A 33 8.30 -6.25 16.43
C TYR A 33 9.50 -6.34 15.50
N LYS A 34 9.63 -7.47 14.79
CA LYS A 34 10.59 -7.63 13.70
C LYS A 34 9.83 -8.00 12.45
N VAL A 35 10.07 -7.29 11.36
CA VAL A 35 9.40 -7.50 10.08
C VAL A 35 10.46 -7.77 9.02
N ASN A 36 10.35 -8.91 8.33
CA ASN A 36 11.13 -9.13 7.11
C ASN A 36 10.30 -8.58 5.96
N LEU A 37 10.80 -7.57 5.26
CA LEU A 37 10.12 -7.07 4.07
C LEU A 37 10.59 -7.84 2.84
N PRO A 38 9.68 -8.21 1.94
CA PRO A 38 10.08 -8.70 0.64
C PRO A 38 10.80 -7.58 -0.09
N ALA A 39 11.63 -7.92 -1.07
CA ALA A 39 12.15 -6.93 -2.00
C ALA A 39 10.95 -6.25 -2.69
N LEU A 40 10.62 -5.03 -2.29
CA LEU A 40 9.52 -4.29 -2.86
C LEU A 40 9.98 -3.73 -4.21
N SER A 41 9.44 -4.27 -5.31
CA SER A 41 9.57 -3.69 -6.64
C SER A 41 8.62 -2.50 -6.78
N ASP A 42 9.06 -1.45 -7.49
CA ASP A 42 8.45 -0.12 -7.64
C ASP A 42 8.95 0.95 -6.65
N ARG A 43 8.69 2.22 -7.00
CA ARG A 43 9.01 3.34 -6.11
C ARG A 43 7.99 3.38 -4.98
N ILE A 44 8.41 2.93 -3.80
CA ILE A 44 7.59 2.97 -2.59
C ILE A 44 7.22 4.42 -2.23
N ASP A 45 5.91 4.64 -2.15
CA ASP A 45 5.30 5.90 -1.78
C ASP A 45 5.19 5.98 -0.25
N THR A 46 4.34 5.13 0.32
CA THR A 46 4.14 5.02 1.76
C THR A 46 4.37 3.61 2.27
N VAL A 47 4.86 3.48 3.50
CA VAL A 47 4.88 2.25 4.29
C VAL A 47 4.32 2.58 5.66
N GLN A 48 3.34 1.81 6.11
CA GLN A 48 2.63 2.02 7.34
C GLN A 48 2.63 0.75 8.20
N LEU A 49 2.91 0.88 9.49
CA LEU A 49 2.70 -0.19 10.46
C LEU A 49 1.33 -0.01 11.12
N LYS A 50 0.42 -0.95 10.90
CA LYS A 50 -0.93 -0.93 11.45
C LYS A 50 -1.06 -1.99 12.55
N LEU A 51 -1.47 -1.55 13.74
CA LEU A 51 -1.55 -2.37 14.94
C LEU A 51 -2.93 -2.29 15.56
N TYR A 52 -3.46 -3.42 16.05
CA TYR A 52 -4.73 -3.44 16.76
C TYR A 52 -4.54 -3.27 18.27
N VAL A 53 -5.29 -2.37 18.87
CA VAL A 53 -5.29 -2.12 20.32
C VAL A 53 -6.36 -2.97 20.98
N THR A 54 -5.95 -3.98 21.74
CA THR A 54 -6.88 -4.88 22.43
C THR A 54 -7.40 -4.30 23.75
N SER A 55 -6.61 -3.45 24.42
CA SER A 55 -7.07 -2.72 25.61
C SER A 55 -6.24 -1.45 25.82
N ALA A 56 -6.84 -0.40 26.35
CA ALA A 56 -6.12 0.81 26.74
C ALA A 56 -6.75 1.42 27.99
N GLY A 57 -5.92 1.80 28.97
CA GLY A 57 -6.36 2.67 30.04
C GLY A 57 -6.68 4.08 29.53
N ALA A 58 -7.53 4.81 30.25
CA ALA A 58 -7.92 6.17 29.88
C ALA A 58 -6.68 7.08 29.77
N GLY A 59 -6.53 7.78 28.63
CA GLY A 59 -5.38 8.64 28.36
C GLY A 59 -4.08 7.88 27.98
N GLY A 60 -4.16 6.58 27.73
CA GLY A 60 -3.01 5.79 27.30
C GLY A 60 -2.47 6.23 25.93
N ASP A 61 -1.17 6.03 25.74
CA ASP A 61 -0.45 6.37 24.51
C ASP A 61 0.44 5.22 24.03
N LEU A 62 0.84 5.29 22.76
CA LEU A 62 1.89 4.44 22.19
C LEU A 62 2.87 5.32 21.43
N GLN A 63 4.15 5.06 21.66
CA GLN A 63 5.26 5.62 20.92
C GLN A 63 5.97 4.49 20.19
N LEU A 64 6.21 4.68 18.90
CA LEU A 64 6.96 3.75 18.07
C LEU A 64 8.40 4.25 17.88
N HIS A 65 9.34 3.33 18.05
CA HIS A 65 10.76 3.55 17.78
C HIS A 65 11.23 2.53 16.75
N GLY A 66 11.95 2.97 15.72
CA GLY A 66 12.69 2.10 14.80
C GLY A 66 14.08 1.80 15.35
N LEU A 67 14.49 0.53 15.34
CA LEU A 67 15.76 0.06 15.89
C LEU A 67 16.73 -0.26 14.74
N LEU A 68 17.98 0.20 14.86
CA LEU A 68 19.04 -0.18 13.91
C LEU A 68 19.68 -1.54 14.24
N ASP A 69 19.47 -2.03 15.47
CA ASP A 69 19.91 -3.36 15.88
C ASP A 69 18.82 -4.39 15.59
N ASP A 70 19.08 -5.19 14.57
CA ASP A 70 18.24 -6.30 14.12
C ASP A 70 18.84 -7.66 14.52
N SER A 71 19.84 -7.71 15.39
CA SER A 71 20.49 -8.96 15.79
C SER A 71 19.65 -9.82 16.75
N TRP A 72 18.65 -9.22 17.40
CA TRP A 72 17.79 -9.92 18.34
C TRP A 72 16.88 -10.94 17.66
N VAL A 73 16.60 -12.01 18.40
CA VAL A 73 15.75 -13.12 17.97
C VAL A 73 14.43 -13.05 18.72
N PRO A 74 13.29 -12.85 18.04
CA PRO A 74 12.00 -12.65 18.71
C PRO A 74 11.56 -13.80 19.62
N THR A 75 11.96 -15.04 19.31
CA THR A 75 11.59 -16.23 20.10
C THR A 75 12.36 -16.39 21.40
N THR A 76 13.49 -15.70 21.55
CA THR A 76 14.38 -15.85 22.71
C THR A 76 14.64 -14.54 23.44
N ILE A 77 13.95 -13.46 23.08
CA ILE A 77 14.10 -12.16 23.73
C ILE A 77 13.52 -12.18 25.16
N THR A 78 14.22 -11.50 26.05
CA THR A 78 14.00 -11.39 27.49
C THR A 78 14.42 -9.98 27.92
N ALA A 79 14.16 -9.61 29.18
CA ALA A 79 14.63 -8.34 29.72
C ALA A 79 16.17 -8.16 29.65
N ASN A 80 16.93 -9.27 29.63
CA ASN A 80 18.40 -9.26 29.67
C ASN A 80 19.07 -9.17 28.30
N ASN A 81 18.38 -9.56 27.23
CA ASN A 81 18.91 -9.61 25.87
C ASN A 81 18.05 -8.85 24.85
N GLN A 82 17.11 -8.02 25.33
CA GLN A 82 16.37 -7.09 24.47
C GLN A 82 17.31 -6.04 23.87
N PRO A 83 16.99 -5.50 22.69
CA PRO A 83 17.73 -4.38 22.11
C PRO A 83 17.88 -3.21 23.09
N GLU A 84 19.08 -2.63 23.12
CA GLU A 84 19.35 -1.46 23.96
C GLU A 84 18.46 -0.27 23.55
N ARG A 85 18.13 0.58 24.52
CA ARG A 85 17.45 1.85 24.26
C ARG A 85 18.46 2.89 23.79
N ALA A 86 18.84 2.81 22.52
CA ALA A 86 19.84 3.67 21.95
C ALA A 86 19.27 5.07 21.66
N ARG A 87 20.13 6.10 21.79
CA ARG A 87 19.78 7.47 21.36
C ARG A 87 19.60 7.59 19.85
N THR A 88 20.11 6.61 19.10
CA THR A 88 20.03 6.50 17.64
C THR A 88 18.75 5.84 17.15
N ASP A 89 17.91 5.31 18.05
CA ASP A 89 16.62 4.75 17.67
C ASP A 89 15.75 5.83 17.03
N ALA A 90 15.17 5.54 15.87
CA ALA A 90 14.36 6.49 15.12
C ALA A 90 13.02 6.71 15.81
N ALA A 91 12.65 7.95 16.12
CA ALA A 91 11.32 8.26 16.67
C ALA A 91 10.28 8.29 15.54
N LEU A 92 9.39 7.30 15.50
CA LEU A 92 8.42 7.11 14.39
C LEU A 92 7.01 7.61 14.72
N GLY A 93 6.87 8.34 15.81
CA GLY A 93 5.63 9.01 16.19
C GLY A 93 5.05 8.54 17.51
N VAL A 94 4.03 9.28 17.96
CA VAL A 94 3.27 9.01 19.18
C VAL A 94 1.79 9.14 18.84
N ILE A 95 1.00 8.16 19.27
CA ILE A 95 -0.46 8.19 19.13
C ILE A 95 -1.05 8.33 20.53
N SER A 96 -1.82 9.39 20.73
CA SER A 96 -2.46 9.74 22.00
C SER A 96 -3.70 10.61 21.75
N PRO A 97 -4.84 10.35 22.40
CA PRO A 97 -5.10 9.17 23.24
C PRO A 97 -5.34 7.92 22.38
N ILE A 98 -5.18 6.76 22.99
CA ILE A 98 -5.51 5.47 22.38
C ILE A 98 -6.89 5.00 22.84
N THR A 99 -7.64 4.45 21.90
CA THR A 99 -8.93 3.82 22.14
C THR A 99 -8.79 2.30 22.07
N ALA A 100 -9.36 1.59 23.04
CA ALA A 100 -9.43 0.12 22.98
C ALA A 100 -10.37 -0.32 21.85
N GLY A 101 -10.02 -1.41 21.17
CA GLY A 101 -10.82 -1.98 20.09
C GLY A 101 -10.62 -1.31 18.72
N SER A 102 -9.62 -0.44 18.57
CA SER A 102 -9.31 0.27 17.32
C SER A 102 -7.95 -0.12 16.74
N PHE A 103 -7.75 0.23 15.47
CA PHE A 103 -6.43 0.22 14.86
C PHE A 103 -5.73 1.55 15.06
N VAL A 104 -4.42 1.47 15.25
CA VAL A 104 -3.50 2.59 15.19
C VAL A 104 -2.52 2.36 14.04
N THR A 105 -2.10 3.45 13.38
CA THR A 105 -1.21 3.38 12.22
C THR A 105 -0.06 4.35 12.40
N PHE A 106 1.18 3.86 12.22
CA PHE A 106 2.38 4.68 12.18
C PHE A 106 2.90 4.76 10.75
N ASP A 107 3.24 5.97 10.29
CA ASP A 107 4.01 6.15 9.06
C ASP A 107 5.47 5.78 9.33
N ILE A 108 5.91 4.67 8.73
CA ILE A 108 7.27 4.15 8.87
C ILE A 108 8.08 4.34 7.58
N THR A 109 7.56 5.11 6.61
CA THR A 109 8.21 5.35 5.32
C THR A 109 9.64 5.87 5.45
N PRO A 110 9.94 6.87 6.30
CA PRO A 110 11.32 7.38 6.44
C PRO A 110 12.27 6.33 7.01
N PHE A 111 11.78 5.51 7.96
CA PHE A 111 12.57 4.45 8.56
C PHE A 111 12.84 3.33 7.57
N TYR A 112 11.81 2.85 6.87
CA TYR A 112 11.96 1.88 5.79
C TYR A 112 13.02 2.31 4.77
N LYS A 113 12.95 3.55 4.28
CA LYS A 113 13.91 4.10 3.29
C LYS A 113 15.35 4.24 3.84
N SER A 114 15.53 4.22 5.16
CA SER A 114 16.85 4.27 5.80
C SER A 114 17.50 2.89 5.97
N GLN A 115 16.71 1.81 5.88
CA GLN A 115 17.20 0.44 6.02
C GLN A 115 17.57 -0.14 4.64
N SER A 116 18.44 -1.15 4.63
CA SER A 116 18.96 -1.77 3.38
C SER A 116 19.08 -3.29 3.44
N ASP A 117 18.90 -3.88 4.60
CA ASP A 117 18.98 -5.33 4.88
C ASP A 117 17.64 -6.05 4.71
N GLY A 118 16.57 -5.32 4.42
CA GLY A 118 15.22 -5.87 4.24
C GLY A 118 14.56 -6.28 5.56
N VAL A 119 15.11 -5.86 6.71
CA VAL A 119 14.54 -6.13 8.03
C VAL A 119 14.19 -4.79 8.68
N LEU A 120 13.03 -4.74 9.33
CA LEU A 120 12.63 -3.61 10.16
C LEU A 120 12.40 -4.10 11.58
N SER A 121 13.19 -3.61 12.54
CA SER A 121 12.90 -3.80 13.95
C SER A 121 12.28 -2.57 14.58
N PHE A 122 11.34 -2.81 15.49
CA PHE A 122 10.63 -1.77 16.20
C PHE A 122 10.55 -2.08 17.70
N ARG A 123 10.46 -0.99 18.48
CA ARG A 123 10.08 -1.02 19.89
C ARG A 123 8.88 -0.11 20.13
N LEU A 124 7.87 -0.63 20.81
CA LEU A 124 6.74 0.12 21.35
C LEU A 124 6.95 0.46 22.81
N THR A 125 6.67 1.71 23.17
CA THR A 125 6.70 2.21 24.54
C THR A 125 5.50 3.11 24.81
N ASN A 126 5.28 3.48 26.08
CA ASN A 126 4.49 4.67 26.38
C ASN A 126 5.39 5.90 26.38
N LYS A 127 4.82 7.07 26.10
CA LYS A 127 5.49 8.37 26.28
C LYS A 127 5.15 8.96 27.65
N THR A 128 3.88 8.95 28.02
CA THR A 128 3.37 9.56 29.26
C THR A 128 3.63 8.69 30.49
N GLY A 129 3.75 7.37 30.30
CA GLY A 129 3.99 6.39 31.36
C GLY A 129 2.75 6.12 32.24
N GLY A 130 2.83 5.12 33.11
CA GLY A 130 1.83 4.76 34.13
C GLY A 130 0.59 4.02 33.61
N ILE A 131 0.20 4.23 32.35
CA ILE A 131 -1.03 3.68 31.75
C ILE A 131 -0.70 2.48 30.87
N ALA A 132 -1.32 1.33 31.17
CA ALA A 132 -1.13 0.12 30.37
C ALA A 132 -1.93 0.20 29.06
N VAL A 133 -1.27 -0.18 27.96
CA VAL A 133 -1.90 -0.39 26.65
C VAL A 133 -1.55 -1.80 26.18
N LYS A 134 -2.52 -2.55 25.66
CA LYS A 134 -2.27 -3.85 25.03
C LYS A 134 -2.53 -3.79 23.54
N VAL A 135 -1.62 -4.37 22.78
CA VAL A 135 -1.70 -4.49 21.31
C VAL A 135 -1.64 -5.96 20.90
N ALA A 136 -2.26 -6.30 19.77
CA ALA A 136 -2.11 -7.63 19.17
C ALA A 136 -0.63 -7.89 18.82
N GLY A 137 -0.15 -9.12 19.07
CA GLY A 137 1.26 -9.48 18.97
C GLY A 137 1.57 -10.72 18.13
N LEU A 138 0.58 -11.50 17.73
CA LEU A 138 0.79 -12.69 16.91
C LEU A 138 0.32 -12.41 15.47
N GLU A 139 1.08 -12.90 14.49
CA GLU A 139 0.64 -13.06 13.10
C GLU A 139 0.38 -14.56 12.83
N GLY A 140 -0.56 -14.86 11.94
CA GLY A 140 -0.78 -16.22 11.44
C GLY A 140 -2.01 -16.89 12.05
N THR A 141 -2.91 -16.10 12.61
CA THR A 141 -4.26 -16.56 12.92
C THR A 141 -5.21 -16.07 11.83
N THR A 142 -6.39 -16.67 11.65
CA THR A 142 -7.44 -16.10 10.77
C THR A 142 -8.07 -14.82 11.38
N ASP A 143 -7.33 -14.15 12.28
CA ASP A 143 -7.77 -13.01 13.05
C ASP A 143 -7.48 -11.73 12.27
N THR A 144 -8.49 -10.89 12.14
CA THR A 144 -8.37 -9.62 11.44
C THR A 144 -7.59 -8.58 12.24
N ARG A 145 -7.19 -8.89 13.48
CA ARG A 145 -6.48 -8.00 14.42
C ARG A 145 -4.96 -8.14 14.37
N ASP A 146 -4.42 -9.02 13.55
CA ASP A 146 -2.98 -9.23 13.43
C ASP A 146 -2.26 -7.92 13.04
N PRO A 147 -1.04 -7.67 13.54
CA PRO A 147 -0.18 -6.59 13.06
C PRO A 147 0.06 -6.72 11.56
N VAL A 148 -0.04 -5.63 10.80
CA VAL A 148 0.22 -5.65 9.36
C VAL A 148 1.07 -4.45 8.92
N VAL A 149 2.00 -4.70 8.00
CA VAL A 149 2.64 -3.65 7.23
C VAL A 149 1.87 -3.44 5.93
N ILE A 150 1.46 -2.20 5.69
CA ILE A 150 0.75 -1.77 4.49
C ILE A 150 1.68 -0.86 3.72
N TYR A 151 1.82 -1.08 2.41
CA TYR A 151 2.60 -0.20 1.55
C TYR A 151 1.80 0.23 0.31
N THR A 152 2.12 1.42 -0.18
CA THR A 152 1.66 1.92 -1.48
C THR A 152 2.86 2.16 -2.37
N THR A 153 2.68 1.94 -3.67
CA THR A 153 3.68 2.26 -4.70
C THR A 153 3.20 3.44 -5.53
N ILE A 154 4.14 4.24 -6.02
CA ILE A 154 3.89 5.20 -7.11
C ILE A 154 4.42 4.59 -8.41
N SER A 155 3.56 4.57 -9.43
CA SER A 155 3.96 4.35 -10.82
C SER A 155 5.00 5.42 -11.20
N ASN A 156 6.23 5.01 -11.49
CA ASN A 156 7.30 5.90 -11.97
C ASN A 156 7.83 5.41 -13.33
N PRO A 157 7.00 5.50 -14.38
CA PRO A 157 7.41 5.10 -15.71
C PRO A 157 8.59 5.95 -16.19
N THR A 158 9.54 5.33 -16.86
CA THR A 158 10.72 6.00 -17.45
C THR A 158 10.58 6.19 -18.97
N ALA A 159 9.49 5.70 -19.55
CA ALA A 159 9.17 5.81 -20.97
C ALA A 159 7.65 5.89 -21.16
N VAL A 160 7.21 6.36 -22.32
CA VAL A 160 5.80 6.27 -22.73
C VAL A 160 5.38 4.79 -22.84
N PRO A 161 4.08 4.47 -22.71
CA PRO A 161 3.62 3.08 -22.77
C PRO A 161 3.83 2.45 -24.16
N ALA A 162 3.75 1.12 -24.22
CA ALA A 162 3.58 0.43 -25.50
C ALA A 162 2.22 0.77 -26.12
N ALA A 163 2.12 0.72 -27.46
CA ALA A 163 0.85 0.92 -28.14
C ALA A 163 -0.17 -0.18 -27.76
N PRO A 164 -1.46 0.15 -27.57
CA PRO A 164 -2.49 -0.86 -27.40
C PRO A 164 -2.58 -1.77 -28.64
N ALA A 165 -2.69 -3.07 -28.42
CA ALA A 165 -2.77 -4.06 -29.48
C ALA A 165 -4.19 -4.66 -29.58
N SER A 166 -4.50 -5.22 -30.74
CA SER A 166 -5.73 -5.98 -31.00
C SER A 166 -7.01 -5.20 -30.66
N LEU A 167 -7.07 -3.91 -31.03
CA LEU A 167 -8.31 -3.15 -30.92
C LEU A 167 -9.40 -3.80 -31.78
N THR A 168 -10.58 -3.98 -31.20
CA THR A 168 -11.79 -4.50 -31.85
C THR A 168 -12.98 -3.59 -31.56
N ALA A 169 -13.99 -3.63 -32.42
CA ALA A 169 -15.23 -2.86 -32.28
C ALA A 169 -16.45 -3.73 -32.62
N ALA A 170 -17.52 -3.60 -31.83
CA ALA A 170 -18.80 -4.26 -32.07
C ALA A 170 -19.96 -3.26 -31.89
N ALA A 171 -20.78 -3.09 -32.93
CA ALA A 171 -21.99 -2.28 -32.87
C ALA A 171 -23.15 -3.09 -32.25
N VAL A 172 -23.76 -2.58 -31.19
CA VAL A 172 -24.87 -3.24 -30.48
C VAL A 172 -25.85 -2.18 -29.96
N GLY A 173 -27.09 -2.20 -30.47
CA GLY A 173 -28.19 -1.41 -29.92
C GLY A 173 -27.95 0.11 -29.87
N GLY A 174 -27.41 0.69 -30.94
CA GLY A 174 -27.11 2.13 -31.03
C GLY A 174 -25.88 2.55 -30.22
N LYS A 175 -24.95 1.62 -29.97
CA LYS A 175 -23.69 1.84 -29.25
C LYS A 175 -22.57 1.08 -29.95
N VAL A 176 -21.33 1.49 -29.74
CA VAL A 176 -20.15 0.73 -30.17
C VAL A 176 -19.34 0.32 -28.93
N ASN A 177 -19.17 -0.98 -28.75
CA ASN A 177 -18.30 -1.55 -27.72
C ASN A 177 -16.90 -1.77 -28.30
N LEU A 178 -15.90 -1.18 -27.66
CA LEU A 178 -14.48 -1.29 -27.99
C LEU A 178 -13.76 -2.13 -26.95
N SER A 179 -12.82 -2.96 -27.38
CA SER A 179 -11.92 -3.71 -26.50
C SER A 179 -10.54 -3.85 -27.14
N TRP A 180 -9.49 -3.84 -26.31
CA TRP A 180 -8.09 -3.95 -26.72
C TRP A 180 -7.27 -4.68 -25.65
N ASN A 181 -6.07 -5.13 -26.00
CA ASN A 181 -5.15 -5.75 -25.04
C ASN A 181 -4.47 -4.70 -24.14
N ALA A 182 -4.19 -5.08 -22.89
CA ALA A 182 -3.46 -4.21 -21.97
C ALA A 182 -2.06 -3.86 -22.50
N SER A 183 -1.70 -2.59 -22.35
CA SER A 183 -0.41 -2.04 -22.74
C SER A 183 0.56 -2.03 -21.56
N ALA A 184 1.80 -2.47 -21.79
CA ALA A 184 2.84 -2.40 -20.77
C ALA A 184 3.08 -0.94 -20.35
N ALA A 185 3.20 -0.71 -19.03
CA ALA A 185 3.43 0.60 -18.41
C ALA A 185 2.35 1.67 -18.68
N ALA A 186 1.12 1.27 -19.02
CA ALA A 186 -0.01 2.17 -19.18
C ALA A 186 -0.75 2.39 -17.86
N ASP A 187 -0.93 3.65 -17.46
CA ASP A 187 -1.78 4.02 -16.33
C ASP A 187 -3.24 4.20 -16.78
N SER A 188 -3.47 4.59 -18.04
CA SER A 188 -4.80 4.82 -18.62
C SER A 188 -4.77 4.77 -20.16
N TYR A 189 -5.93 4.96 -20.79
CA TYR A 189 -6.12 4.97 -22.24
C TYR A 189 -7.00 6.14 -22.68
N LYS A 190 -6.66 6.77 -23.81
CA LYS A 190 -7.55 7.69 -24.52
C LYS A 190 -8.17 6.96 -25.71
N VAL A 191 -9.48 7.07 -25.86
CA VAL A 191 -10.20 6.53 -27.02
C VAL A 191 -10.45 7.66 -28.00
N LEU A 192 -9.94 7.51 -29.21
CA LEU A 192 -10.07 8.47 -30.28
C LEU A 192 -11.05 7.99 -31.34
N ARG A 193 -11.95 8.86 -31.78
CA ARG A 193 -12.95 8.60 -32.82
C ARG A 193 -12.85 9.60 -33.96
N SER A 194 -13.12 9.13 -35.17
CA SER A 194 -13.28 9.93 -36.38
C SER A 194 -14.50 9.48 -37.19
N THR A 195 -15.13 10.40 -37.92
CA THR A 195 -16.17 10.10 -38.92
C THR A 195 -15.65 10.14 -40.36
N ASN A 196 -14.46 10.70 -40.59
CA ASN A 196 -13.83 10.82 -41.91
C ASN A 196 -12.56 9.98 -42.06
N GLY A 197 -12.13 9.30 -40.98
CA GLY A 197 -10.93 8.46 -40.96
C GLY A 197 -9.61 9.25 -40.82
N THR A 198 -9.65 10.58 -40.83
CA THR A 198 -8.45 11.44 -40.81
C THR A 198 -8.35 12.28 -39.55
N THR A 199 -9.44 12.93 -39.13
CA THR A 199 -9.46 13.82 -37.97
C THR A 199 -10.04 13.08 -36.78
N TYR A 200 -9.23 12.89 -35.74
CA TYR A 200 -9.58 12.11 -34.55
C TYR A 200 -9.72 13.00 -33.33
N ASN A 201 -10.77 12.79 -32.55
CA ASN A 201 -11.01 13.47 -31.29
C ASN A 201 -11.14 12.45 -30.14
N VAL A 202 -10.69 12.83 -28.94
CA VAL A 202 -10.92 12.04 -27.73
C VAL A 202 -12.41 12.11 -27.38
N ILE A 203 -13.04 10.94 -27.17
CA ILE A 203 -14.48 10.85 -26.89
C ILE A 203 -14.83 10.56 -25.43
N ILE A 204 -13.84 10.21 -24.61
CA ILE A 204 -14.04 10.05 -23.18
C ILE A 204 -14.22 11.43 -22.55
N THR A 205 -15.26 11.59 -21.74
CA THR A 205 -15.55 12.84 -21.02
C THR A 205 -14.82 12.91 -19.67
N GLY A 206 -14.87 14.06 -18.99
CA GLY A 206 -14.20 14.24 -17.69
C GLY A 206 -12.67 14.32 -17.86
N ALA A 207 -11.94 13.38 -17.25
CA ALA A 207 -10.47 13.32 -17.35
C ALA A 207 -9.96 12.99 -18.76
N GLY A 208 -10.83 12.59 -19.70
CA GLY A 208 -10.45 12.27 -21.08
C GLY A 208 -9.81 10.88 -21.26
N THR A 209 -9.80 10.05 -20.21
CA THR A 209 -9.14 8.75 -20.18
C THR A 209 -9.96 7.68 -19.45
N THR A 210 -9.68 6.41 -19.71
CA THR A 210 -10.21 5.24 -18.97
C THR A 210 -9.07 4.37 -18.47
N THR A 211 -9.22 3.71 -17.31
CA THR A 211 -8.27 2.69 -16.83
C THR A 211 -8.64 1.28 -17.29
N SER A 212 -9.85 1.09 -17.85
CA SER A 212 -10.33 -0.19 -18.37
C SER A 212 -9.80 -0.48 -19.77
N ASN A 213 -9.61 -1.76 -20.08
CA ASN A 213 -9.25 -2.26 -21.43
C ASN A 213 -10.44 -2.36 -22.39
N GLY A 214 -11.33 -1.38 -22.31
CA GLY A 214 -12.54 -1.31 -23.10
C GLY A 214 -13.30 -0.01 -22.87
N TYR A 215 -14.16 0.33 -23.83
CA TYR A 215 -14.98 1.53 -23.78
C TYR A 215 -16.26 1.33 -24.60
N THR A 216 -17.39 1.81 -24.07
CA THR A 216 -18.66 1.83 -24.81
C THR A 216 -18.96 3.25 -25.25
N ASP A 217 -18.90 3.49 -26.56
CA ASP A 217 -19.34 4.74 -27.16
C ASP A 217 -20.87 4.71 -27.32
N THR A 218 -21.56 5.49 -26.49
CA THR A 218 -23.02 5.65 -26.52
C THR A 218 -23.49 6.86 -27.31
N SER A 219 -22.57 7.60 -27.93
CA SER A 219 -22.86 8.84 -28.65
C SER A 219 -22.90 8.66 -30.18
N VAL A 220 -22.93 7.41 -30.63
CA VAL A 220 -22.97 7.04 -32.05
C VAL A 220 -24.37 7.22 -32.64
N VAL A 221 -24.43 7.57 -33.92
CA VAL A 221 -25.68 7.72 -34.68
C VAL A 221 -25.81 6.56 -35.67
N SER A 222 -26.86 5.76 -35.53
CA SER A 222 -27.13 4.58 -36.36
C SER A 222 -26.96 4.85 -37.86
N GLY A 223 -26.27 3.94 -38.56
CA GLY A 223 -25.92 4.05 -39.97
C GLY A 223 -24.69 4.90 -40.27
N THR A 224 -24.06 5.54 -39.27
CA THR A 224 -22.84 6.34 -39.46
C THR A 224 -21.59 5.46 -39.40
N THR A 225 -20.65 5.67 -40.32
CA THR A 225 -19.34 5.02 -40.27
C THR A 225 -18.43 5.77 -39.29
N TYR A 226 -17.82 5.02 -38.38
CA TYR A 226 -16.84 5.52 -37.42
C TYR A 226 -15.53 4.76 -37.50
N TYR A 227 -14.45 5.48 -37.23
CA TYR A 227 -13.09 4.96 -37.13
C TYR A 227 -12.59 5.18 -35.71
N TYR A 228 -12.06 4.14 -35.09
CA TYR A 228 -11.52 4.20 -33.73
C TYR A 228 -10.07 3.79 -33.69
N LYS A 229 -9.32 4.47 -32.81
CA LYS A 229 -7.99 4.06 -32.37
C LYS A 229 -7.82 4.41 -30.90
N VAL A 230 -6.92 3.71 -30.23
CA VAL A 230 -6.65 3.91 -28.80
C VAL A 230 -5.18 4.21 -28.61
N VAL A 231 -4.87 5.17 -27.73
CA VAL A 231 -3.51 5.40 -27.23
C VAL A 231 -3.48 5.05 -25.74
N ALA A 232 -2.41 4.42 -25.30
CA ALA A 232 -2.11 4.25 -23.89
C ALA A 232 -1.43 5.52 -23.37
N SER A 233 -1.66 5.87 -22.12
CA SER A 233 -1.12 7.07 -21.48
C SER A 233 -0.55 6.73 -20.10
N ASN A 234 0.56 7.36 -19.76
CA ASN A 234 1.12 7.38 -18.41
C ASN A 234 1.67 8.78 -18.10
N THR A 235 2.34 8.95 -16.96
CA THR A 235 2.90 10.25 -16.54
C THR A 235 4.03 10.77 -17.44
N VAL A 236 4.67 9.92 -18.26
CA VAL A 236 5.68 10.33 -19.26
C VAL A 236 5.00 10.87 -20.53
N GLY A 237 3.86 10.30 -20.92
CA GLY A 237 3.10 10.77 -22.07
C GLY A 237 2.24 9.67 -22.73
N ASP A 238 1.83 9.93 -23.96
CA ASP A 238 1.03 9.02 -24.76
C ASP A 238 1.91 8.09 -25.61
N SER A 239 1.46 6.84 -25.77
CA SER A 239 2.01 5.89 -26.73
C SER A 239 1.68 6.30 -28.18
N THR A 240 2.26 5.59 -29.14
CA THR A 240 1.68 5.54 -30.50
C THR A 240 0.30 4.86 -30.46
N ALA A 241 -0.54 5.14 -31.46
CA ALA A 241 -1.89 4.56 -31.52
C ALA A 241 -1.87 3.05 -31.85
N SER A 242 -2.94 2.38 -31.45
CA SER A 242 -3.29 1.02 -31.86
C SER A 242 -3.52 0.89 -33.37
N ASN A 243 -3.85 -0.32 -33.83
CA ASN A 243 -4.54 -0.49 -35.11
C ASN A 243 -5.83 0.33 -35.14
N VAL A 244 -6.21 0.79 -36.33
CA VAL A 244 -7.50 1.45 -36.56
C VAL A 244 -8.56 0.39 -36.81
N VAL A 245 -9.74 0.55 -36.22
CA VAL A 245 -10.93 -0.23 -36.54
C VAL A 245 -11.99 0.65 -37.16
N THR A 246 -12.67 0.12 -38.18
CA THR A 246 -13.78 0.79 -38.86
C THR A 246 -15.05 0.01 -38.60
N ILE A 247 -16.14 0.71 -38.27
CA ILE A 247 -17.44 0.10 -37.98
C ILE A 247 -18.57 1.03 -38.41
N VAL A 248 -19.69 0.46 -38.85
CA VAL A 248 -20.96 1.17 -39.03
C VAL A 248 -21.80 0.90 -37.78
N SER A 249 -22.22 1.95 -37.09
CA SER A 249 -23.02 1.85 -35.84
C SER A 249 -24.47 1.48 -36.07
#